data_AF-A0A950MZ60-F1
#
_entry.id   AF-A0A950MZ60-F1
#
_cell.length_a   1.000
_cell.length_b   1.000
_cell.length_c   1.000
_cell.angle_alpha   90.00
_cell.angle_beta   90.00
_cell.angle_gamma   90.00
#
_symmetry.space_group_name_H-M   'P 1'
#
loop_
_entity.id
_entity.type
_entity.pdbx_description
1 polymer ?
#
loop_
_entity_poly.entity_id
_entity_poly.type
_entity_poly.pdbx_seq_one_letter_code
_entity_poly.pdbx_strand_id
1 'polypeptide(L)' 'MTEILWNRMTAEALRGRAAEGAIVLLPVASTEQHGPHLATGVDDYLC' A
#
# COMPACT_ATOMS: atom_id res chain seq x y z
N MET A 1 -3.22 17.39 1.13
CA MET A 1 -3.16 16.25 0.18
C MET A 1 -4.28 15.29 0.54
N THR A 2 -4.90 14.64 -0.43
CA THR A 2 -5.91 13.59 -0.18
C THR A 2 -5.21 12.36 0.38
N GLU A 3 -5.69 11.81 1.50
CA GLU A 3 -5.19 10.53 2.04
C GLU A 3 -5.63 9.38 1.13
N ILE A 4 -4.70 8.47 0.83
CA ILE A 4 -4.87 7.32 -0.07
C ILE A 4 -4.52 6.00 0.61
N LEU A 5 -3.76 6.03 1.71
CA LEU A 5 -3.34 4.83 2.42
C LEU A 5 -4.48 4.33 3.29
N TRP A 6 -5.08 3.20 2.90
CA TRP A 6 -6.20 2.58 3.62
C TRP A 6 -5.91 2.32 5.10
N ASN A 7 -4.67 1.96 5.45
CA ASN A 7 -4.27 1.71 6.84
C ASN A 7 -4.25 2.99 7.72
N ARG A 8 -4.42 4.18 7.12
CA ARG A 8 -4.56 5.46 7.80
C ARG A 8 -6.01 5.97 7.83
N MET A 9 -6.96 5.19 7.31
CA MET A 9 -8.37 5.58 7.20
C MET A 9 -9.26 4.79 8.17
N THR A 10 -10.34 5.42 8.61
CA THR A 10 -11.40 4.71 9.36
C THR A 10 -12.25 3.87 8.41
N ALA A 11 -12.92 2.85 8.94
CA ALA A 11 -13.84 2.04 8.15
C ALA A 11 -14.98 2.87 7.50
N GLU A 12 -15.42 3.96 8.13
CA GLU A 12 -16.42 4.87 7.56
C GLU A 12 -15.89 5.63 6.34
N ALA A 13 -14.67 6.16 6.44
CA ALA A 13 -14.02 6.82 5.32
C ALA A 13 -13.81 5.86 4.13
N LEU A 14 -13.43 4.60 4.41
CA LEU A 14 -13.30 3.56 3.39
C LEU A 14 -14.63 3.25 2.70
N ARG A 15 -15.74 3.16 3.46
CA ARG A 15 -17.09 2.98 2.88
C ARG A 15 -17.49 4.14 1.99
N GLY A 16 -17.17 5.39 2.38
CA GLY A 16 -17.41 6.57 1.55
C GLY A 16 -16.69 6.47 0.20
N ARG A 17 -15.39 6.10 0.21
CA ARG A 17 -14.61 5.88 -1.01
C ARG A 17 -15.17 4.77 -1.89
N ALA A 18 -15.61 3.67 -1.29
CA ALA A 18 -16.23 2.57 -2.04
C ALA A 18 -17.52 3.01 -2.75
N ALA A 19 -18.35 3.83 -2.09
CA ALA A 19 -19.57 4.39 -2.70
C ALA A 19 -19.29 5.35 -3.87
N GLU A 20 -18.14 6.02 -3.86
CA GLU A 20 -17.63 6.85 -4.96
C GLU A 20 -17.03 6.03 -6.12
N GLY A 21 -16.98 4.69 -6.00
CA GLY A 21 -16.39 3.81 -7.02
C GLY A 21 -14.86 3.80 -7.03
N ALA A 22 -14.23 4.04 -5.87
CA ALA A 22 -12.77 4.03 -5.76
C ALA A 22 -12.17 2.66 -6.14
N ILE A 23 -11.06 2.69 -6.88
CA ILE A 23 -10.28 1.50 -7.23
C ILE A 23 -9.34 1.17 -6.06
N VAL A 24 -9.26 -0.11 -5.70
CA VAL A 24 -8.33 -0.61 -4.68
C VAL A 24 -7.04 -1.07 -5.34
N LEU A 25 -5.92 -0.57 -4.83
CA LEU A 25 -4.59 -1.07 -5.15
C LEU A 25 -4.07 -1.85 -3.94
N LEU A 26 -3.72 -3.12 -4.16
CA LEU A 26 -3.06 -3.96 -3.18
C LEU A 26 -1.65 -4.25 -3.69
N PRO A 27 -0.63 -3.49 -3.25
CA PRO A 27 0.75 -3.82 -3.56
C PRO A 27 1.10 -5.20 -3.01
N VAL A 28 1.80 -6.00 -3.81
CA VAL A 28 2.31 -7.32 -3.42
C VAL A 28 3.81 -7.30 -3.65
N ALA A 29 4.55 -7.62 -2.61
CA ALA A 29 5.99 -7.54 -2.57
C ALA A 29 6.59 -8.84 -1.99
N SER A 30 7.92 -8.87 -1.89
CA SER A 30 8.70 -9.98 -1.36
C SER A 30 9.56 -9.51 -0.19
N THR A 31 9.92 -10.43 0.71
CA THR A 31 11.06 -10.26 1.61
C THR A 31 12.16 -11.19 1.12
N GLU A 32 13.10 -10.65 0.34
CA GLU A 32 14.10 -11.44 -0.36
C GLU A 32 15.48 -10.79 -0.37
N GLN A 33 16.52 -11.60 -0.65
CA GLN A 33 17.89 -11.11 -0.67
C GLN A 33 18.18 -10.28 -1.93
N HIS A 34 18.50 -9.00 -1.76
CA HIS A 34 18.86 -8.08 -2.86
C HIS A 34 20.37 -7.79 -2.95
N GLY A 35 21.19 -8.81 -2.73
CA GLY A 35 22.66 -8.67 -2.70
C GLY A 35 23.17 -7.91 -1.45
N PRO A 36 24.49 -7.62 -1.36
CA PRO A 36 25.09 -7.13 -0.11
C PRO A 36 24.85 -5.64 0.19
N HIS A 37 24.13 -4.93 -0.69
CA HIS A 37 24.05 -3.47 -0.68
C HIS A 37 22.62 -2.94 -0.50
N LEU A 38 21.62 -3.83 -0.46
CA LEU A 38 20.21 -3.47 -0.29
C LEU A 38 19.58 -4.32 0.81
N ALA A 39 18.62 -3.73 1.50
CA ALA A 39 17.84 -4.41 2.53
C ALA A 39 16.93 -5.46 1.90
N THR A 40 16.53 -6.47 2.68
CA THR A 40 15.69 -7.56 2.18
C THR A 40 14.23 -7.17 1.91
N GLY A 41 13.80 -6.00 2.36
CA GLY A 41 12.44 -5.49 2.17
C GLY A 41 12.34 -4.40 1.11
N VAL A 42 13.27 -4.32 0.15
CA VAL A 42 13.23 -3.27 -0.90
C VAL A 42 11.94 -3.34 -1.72
N ASP A 43 11.44 -4.54 -2.00
CA ASP A 43 10.22 -4.73 -2.77
C ASP A 43 9.00 -4.06 -2.10
N ASP A 44 8.93 -4.03 -0.76
CA ASP A 44 7.87 -3.33 -0.01
C ASP A 44 7.88 -1.80 -0.23
N TYR A 45 9.03 -1.23 -0.59
CA TYR A 45 9.18 0.21 -0.84
C TYR A 45 8.96 0.58 -2.31
N LEU A 46 9.14 -0.36 -3.24
CA LEU A 46 9.06 -0.12 -4.68
C LEU A 46 7.72 -0.53 -5.29
N CYS A 47 6.92 -1.35 -4.60
CA CYS A 47 5.61 -1.80 -5.04
C CYS A 47 4.52 -0.71 -5.01
#